data_AF-A0A929XEB7-F1
#
_entry.id   AF-A0A929XEB7-F1
#
_cell.length_a   1.000
_cell.length_b   1.000
_cell.length_c   1.000
_cell.angle_alpha   90.00
_cell.angle_beta   90.00
_cell.angle_gamma   90.00
#
_symmetry.space_group_name_H-M   'P 1'
#
loop_
_entity.id
_entity.type
_entity.pdbx_description
1 polymer ?
#
loop_
_entity_poly.entity_id
_entity_poly.type
_entity_poly.pdbx_seq_one_letter_code
_entity_poly.pdbx_strand_id
1 'polypeptide(L)' 'MEEEEIYLSTKSACSNDKLLSDEVYSLFNDEERAKTSFRISISYKTTKEEITKFKDIFDKVYNLFINMK' A
#
# COMPACT_ATOMS: atom_id res chain seq x y z
N MET A 1 -9.59 6.12 1.62
CA MET A 1 -9.06 6.10 0.24
C MET A 1 -10.02 5.42 -0.72
N GLU A 2 -10.77 4.40 -0.29
CA GLU A 2 -11.82 3.77 -1.13
C GLU A 2 -12.89 4.77 -1.63
N GLU A 3 -13.27 5.74 -0.79
CA GLU A 3 -14.20 6.84 -1.16
C GLU A 3 -13.69 7.68 -2.34
N GLU A 4 -12.40 7.64 -2.62
CA GLU A 4 -11.75 8.36 -3.71
C GLU A 4 -11.44 7.46 -4.92
N GLU A 5 -12.06 6.27 -4.94
CA GLU A 5 -11.91 5.20 -5.94
C GLU A 5 -10.49 4.61 -6.00
N ILE A 6 -9.76 4.67 -4.89
CA ILE A 6 -8.44 4.05 -4.74
C ILE A 6 -8.57 2.78 -3.92
N TYR A 7 -8.33 1.64 -4.57
CA TYR A 7 -8.37 0.32 -3.94
C TYR A 7 -6.95 -0.16 -3.64
N LEU A 8 -6.69 -0.44 -2.36
CA LEU A 8 -5.40 -0.93 -1.88
C LEU A 8 -5.55 -2.35 -1.39
N SER A 9 -4.57 -3.21 -1.70
CA SER A 9 -4.49 -4.55 -1.13
C SER A 9 -3.36 -4.61 -0.11
N THR A 10 -3.67 -5.07 1.09
CA THR A 10 -2.67 -5.35 2.13
C THR A 10 -1.96 -6.69 1.89
N LYS A 11 -2.50 -7.55 1.02
CA LYS A 11 -1.99 -8.90 0.76
C LYS A 11 -2.10 -9.30 -0.71
N SER A 12 -1.32 -10.28 -1.16
CA SER A 12 -1.62 -11.01 -2.39
C SER A 12 -2.84 -11.89 -2.16
N ALA A 13 -3.74 -12.03 -3.15
CA ALA A 13 -4.92 -12.89 -3.06
C ALA A 13 -4.63 -14.38 -2.71
N CYS A 14 -3.36 -14.80 -2.75
CA CYS A 14 -2.91 -16.16 -2.43
C CYS A 14 -1.88 -16.21 -1.28
N SER A 15 -1.82 -15.21 -0.40
CA SER A 15 -0.98 -15.33 0.80
C SER A 15 -1.66 -16.29 1.79
N ASN A 16 -0.94 -17.32 2.24
CA ASN A 16 -1.33 -18.07 3.44
C ASN A 16 -1.57 -17.08 4.61
N ASP A 17 -2.24 -17.52 5.69
CA ASP A 17 -2.52 -16.74 6.91
C ASP A 17 -1.28 -16.17 7.64
N LYS A 18 -0.10 -16.20 7.01
CA LYS A 18 1.10 -15.52 7.44
C LYS A 18 0.86 -14.00 7.55
N LEU A 19 1.34 -13.46 8.67
CA LEU A 19 1.35 -12.03 9.01
C LEU A 19 2.44 -11.25 8.25
N LEU A 20 3.30 -11.95 7.50
CA LEU A 20 4.54 -11.43 6.93
C LEU A 20 4.48 -11.43 5.40
N SER A 21 4.92 -10.33 4.77
CA SER A 21 5.26 -10.37 3.33
C SER A 21 6.61 -11.05 3.14
N ASP A 22 6.60 -12.22 2.50
CA ASP A 22 7.81 -12.98 2.18
C ASP A 22 8.72 -12.18 1.22
N GLU A 23 8.15 -11.39 0.30
CA GLU A 23 8.91 -10.56 -0.64
C GLU A 23 9.66 -9.44 0.06
N VAL A 24 8.97 -8.66 0.91
CA VAL A 24 9.59 -7.57 1.67
C VAL A 24 10.63 -8.14 2.64
N TYR A 25 10.33 -9.26 3.30
CA TYR A 25 11.28 -9.91 4.19
C TYR A 25 12.52 -10.40 3.43
N SER A 26 12.38 -10.99 2.24
CA SER A 26 13.53 -11.48 1.46
C SER A 26 14.49 -10.37 1.02
N LEU A 27 13.97 -9.15 0.81
CA LEU A 27 14.75 -8.01 0.32
C LEU A 27 15.42 -7.23 1.46
N PHE A 28 14.75 -7.12 2.60
CA PHE A 28 15.19 -6.23 3.68
C PHE A 28 15.59 -6.98 4.96
N ASN A 29 15.23 -8.26 5.09
CA ASN A 29 15.40 -9.07 6.29
C ASN A 29 14.89 -8.36 7.57
N ASP A 30 13.78 -7.63 7.42
CA ASP A 30 13.14 -6.80 8.45
C ASP A 30 11.68 -7.25 8.62
N GLU A 31 11.38 -7.82 9.78
CA GLU A 31 10.08 -8.41 10.09
C GLU A 31 8.99 -7.34 10.27
N GLU A 32 9.31 -6.23 10.94
CA GLU A 32 8.35 -5.18 11.23
C GLU A 32 7.96 -4.44 9.94
N ARG A 33 8.93 -4.19 9.06
CA ARG A 33 8.66 -3.64 7.74
C ARG A 33 7.81 -4.59 6.90
N ALA A 34 8.08 -5.89 6.95
CA ALA A 34 7.32 -6.89 6.20
C ALA A 34 5.89 -7.13 6.73
N LYS A 35 5.63 -6.83 8.00
CA LYS A 35 4.26 -6.85 8.59
C LYS A 35 3.45 -5.59 8.28
N THR A 36 4.10 -4.44 8.16
CA THR A 36 3.43 -3.12 8.07
C THR A 36 3.40 -2.54 6.66
N SER A 37 4.06 -3.19 5.69
CA SER A 37 4.04 -2.78 4.30
C SER A 37 2.69 -3.05 3.61
N PHE A 38 2.30 -2.18 2.68
CA PHE A 38 1.20 -2.40 1.74
C PHE A 38 1.73 -2.40 0.30
N ARG A 39 1.05 -3.12 -0.60
CA ARG A 39 1.47 -3.27 -2.01
C ARG A 39 0.54 -2.52 -2.94
N ILE A 40 1.11 -1.68 -3.79
CA ILE A 40 0.40 -1.05 -4.90
C ILE A 40 0.77 -1.78 -6.17
N SER A 41 -0.23 -2.25 -6.93
CA SER A 41 -0.03 -2.90 -8.23
C SER A 41 -0.50 -1.95 -9.32
N ILE A 42 0.40 -1.60 -10.24
CA ILE A 42 0.10 -0.76 -11.40
C ILE A 42 0.11 -1.61 -12.68
N SER A 43 -0.62 -1.18 -13.70
CA SER A 43 -0.67 -1.87 -15.00
C SER A 43 -0.34 -0.92 -16.14
N TYR A 44 -0.20 -1.46 -17.36
CA TYR A 44 -0.04 -0.63 -18.55
C TYR A 44 -1.24 0.29 -18.85
N LYS A 45 -2.39 0.05 -18.20
CA LYS A 45 -3.58 0.91 -18.29
C LYS A 45 -3.56 2.04 -17.26
N THR A 46 -2.71 1.95 -16.23
CA THR A 46 -2.64 2.96 -15.18
C THR A 46 -2.06 4.25 -15.75
N THR A 47 -2.78 5.36 -15.62
CA THR A 47 -2.39 6.64 -16.20
C THR A 47 -1.52 7.47 -15.27
N LYS A 48 -0.85 8.49 -15.80
CA LYS A 48 -0.09 9.45 -14.98
C LYS A 48 -1.01 10.27 -14.07
N GLU A 49 -2.19 10.62 -14.55
CA GLU A 49 -3.20 11.33 -13.77
C GLU A 49 -3.65 10.50 -12.57
N GLU A 50 -3.89 9.20 -12.76
CA GLU A 50 -4.26 8.28 -11.67
C GLU A 50 -3.17 8.17 -10.60
N ILE A 51 -1.89 8.09 -11.02
CA ILE A 51 -0.75 8.07 -10.09
C ILE A 51 -0.65 9.38 -9.31
N THR A 52 -0.87 10.51 -9.97
CA THR A 52 -0.83 11.84 -9.34
C THR A 52 -1.96 11.99 -8.33
N LYS A 53 -3.19 11.62 -8.73
CA LYS A 53 -4.37 11.57 -7.84
C LYS A 53 -4.11 10.68 -6.63
N PHE A 54 -3.54 9.48 -6.85
CA PHE A 54 -3.18 8.58 -5.76
C PHE A 54 -2.25 9.25 -4.74
N LYS A 55 -1.17 9.88 -5.23
CA LYS A 55 -0.18 10.54 -4.37
C LYS A 55 -0.82 11.64 -3.52
N ASP A 56 -1.60 12.52 -4.13
CA ASP A 56 -2.22 13.66 -3.42
C ASP A 56 -3.20 13.17 -2.33
N ILE A 57 -3.97 12.14 -2.63
CA ILE A 57 -4.94 11.57 -1.69
C ILE A 57 -4.22 10.78 -0.59
N PHE A 58 -3.17 10.05 -0.93
CA PHE A 58 -2.35 9.35 0.05
C PHE A 58 -1.73 10.34 1.04
N ASP A 59 -1.10 11.41 0.54
CA ASP A 59 -0.49 12.47 1.35
C ASP A 59 -1.55 13.09 2.30
N LYS A 60 -2.75 13.39 1.80
CA LYS A 60 -3.86 13.92 2.61
C LYS A 60 -4.29 12.95 3.73
N VAL A 61 -4.55 11.69 3.39
CA VAL A 61 -5.03 10.69 4.37
C VAL A 61 -3.95 10.36 5.39
N TYR A 62 -2.70 10.25 4.96
CA TYR A 62 -1.57 9.98 5.85
C TYR A 62 -1.34 11.11 6.85
N ASN A 63 -1.38 12.36 6.39
CA ASN A 63 -1.27 13.52 7.27
C ASN A 63 -2.44 13.60 8.25
N LEU A 64 -3.67 13.28 7.82
CA LEU A 64 -4.81 13.20 8.73
C LEU A 64 -4.58 12.14 9.82
N PHE A 65 -4.13 10.95 9.44
CA PHE A 65 -3.84 9.86 10.37
C PHE A 65 -2.75 10.20 11.39
N ILE A 66 -1.67 10.85 10.96
CA ILE A 66 -0.60 11.28 11.88
C ILE A 66 -1.08 12.36 12.83
N ASN A 67 -1.84 13.35 12.35
CA ASN A 67 -2.34 14.45 13.19
C ASN A 67 -3.48 14.04 14.14
N MET A 68 -4.04 12.84 13.96
CA MET A 68 -5.00 12.23 14.88
C MET A 68 -4.34 11.48 16.05
N LYS A 69 -3.03 11.20 15.98
CA LYS A 69 -2.24 10.64 17.08
C LYS A 69 -1.72 11.74 17.99
#